data_AF-A0A7W4GHF3-F1
#
_entry.id   AF-A0A7W4GHF3-F1
#
_cell.length_a   1.000
_cell.length_b   1.000
_cell.length_c   1.000
_cell.angle_alpha   90.00
_cell.angle_beta   90.00
_cell.angle_gamma   90.00
#
_symmetry.space_group_name_H-M   'P 1'
#
loop_
_entity.id
_entity.type
_entity.pdbx_description
1 polymer ?
#
loop_
_entity_poly.entity_id
_entity_poly.type
_entity_poly.pdbx_seq_one_letter_code
_entity_poly.pdbx_strand_id
1 'polypeptide(L)'
;MLQASVRELDVVARHRRGVVVCQHVELHDAIELWQRITDELSYFHFYHNITGTCSFGLALLGDNERVQACVERADTALYTN
;
A
#
# COMPACT_ATOMS: atom_id res chain seq x y z
N MET A 1 5.21 -5.84 10.47
CA MET A 1 5.79 -4.56 10.01
C MET A 1 4.75 -3.70 9.32
N LEU A 2 4.18 -4.11 8.17
CA LEU A 2 3.12 -3.35 7.48
C LEU A 2 1.95 -2.93 8.39
N GLN A 3 1.46 -3.81 9.26
CA GLN A 3 0.41 -3.48 10.24
C GLN A 3 0.78 -2.37 11.24
N ALA A 4 2.06 -2.17 11.55
CA ALA A 4 2.50 -1.12 12.47
C ALA A 4 2.65 0.24 11.77
N SER A 5 2.71 0.26 10.43
CA SER A 5 2.92 1.46 9.62
C SER A 5 1.62 2.02 9.03
N VAL A 6 0.47 1.38 9.27
CA VAL A 6 -0.87 1.80 8.81
C VAL A 6 -1.67 2.46 9.94
N ARG A 7 -2.68 3.27 9.60
CA ARG A 7 -3.57 3.91 10.58
C ARG A 7 -4.52 2.87 11.19
N GLU A 8 -5.08 3.16 12.37
CA GLU A 8 -5.96 2.23 13.09
C GLU A 8 -7.23 1.82 12.31
N LEU A 9 -7.69 2.70 11.41
CA LEU A 9 -8.85 2.45 10.53
C LEU A 9 -8.50 1.79 9.19
N ASP A 10 -7.20 1.62 8.91
CA ASP A 10 -6.76 0.98 7.67
C ASP A 10 -6.81 -0.55 7.85
N VAL A 11 -7.40 -1.23 6.87
CA VAL A 11 -7.49 -2.69 6.85
C VAL A 11 -6.38 -3.25 5.98
N VAL A 12 -5.42 -3.94 6.58
CA VAL A 12 -4.42 -4.71 5.82
C VAL A 12 -5.01 -6.07 5.46
N ALA A 13 -5.32 -6.27 4.18
CA ALA A 13 -5.84 -7.52 3.66
C ALA A 13 -4.74 -8.29 2.93
N ARG A 14 -4.64 -9.61 3.17
CA ARG A 14 -3.72 -10.48 2.44
C ARG A 14 -4.32 -10.88 1.10
N HIS A 15 -4.14 -10.03 0.09
CA HIS A 15 -4.21 -10.45 -1.32
C HIS A 15 -2.88 -11.10 -1.73
N ARG A 16 -2.77 -11.70 -2.92
CA ARG A 16 -1.58 -12.48 -3.37
C ARG A 16 -0.22 -11.77 -3.15
N ARG A 17 -0.19 -10.43 -3.19
CA ARG A 17 1.00 -9.60 -2.92
C ARG A 17 0.85 -8.63 -1.72
N GLY A 18 -0.21 -8.80 -0.92
CA GLY A 18 -0.59 -7.87 0.16
C GLY A 18 -1.35 -6.64 -0.37
N VAL A 19 -2.41 -6.24 0.31
CA VAL A 19 -3.22 -5.04 0.00
C VAL A 19 -3.45 -4.26 1.29
N VAL A 20 -3.32 -2.95 1.23
CA VAL A 20 -3.75 -2.03 2.30
C VAL A 20 -4.99 -1.31 1.81
N VAL A 21 -6.09 -1.43 2.54
CA VAL A 21 -7.35 -0.73 2.27
C VAL A 21 -7.47 0.40 3.28
N CYS A 22 -7.31 1.63 2.84
CA CYS A 22 -7.44 2.79 3.70
C CYS A 22 -8.87 3.35 3.61
N GLN A 23 -9.54 3.54 4.76
CA GLN A 23 -10.88 4.14 4.79
C GLN A 23 -10.79 5.67 4.88
N HIS A 24 -11.61 6.38 4.09
CA HIS A 24 -11.77 7.84 4.15
C HIS A 24 -10.48 8.63 3.87
N VAL A 25 -9.79 8.29 2.78
CA VAL A 25 -8.48 8.86 2.47
C VAL A 25 -8.55 9.57 1.13
N GLU A 26 -8.36 10.89 1.15
CA GLU A 26 -8.06 11.67 -0.06
C GLU A 26 -6.74 11.16 -0.67
N LEU A 27 -6.57 11.27 -1.98
CA LEU A 27 -5.40 10.70 -2.68
C LEU A 27 -4.06 11.18 -2.07
N HIS A 28 -4.03 12.42 -1.58
CA HIS A 28 -2.89 13.03 -0.88
C HIS A 28 -2.45 12.22 0.35
N ASP A 29 -3.39 11.84 1.21
CA ASP A 29 -3.09 11.14 2.46
C ASP A 29 -2.60 9.71 2.22
N ALA A 30 -3.01 9.10 1.09
CA ALA A 30 -2.52 7.80 0.68
C ALA A 30 -1.07 7.86 0.16
N ILE A 31 -0.68 8.98 -0.45
CA ILE A 31 0.71 9.27 -0.84
C ILE A 31 1.59 9.44 0.41
N GLU A 32 1.11 10.16 1.44
CA GLU A 32 1.86 10.28 2.71
C GLU A 32 2.07 8.94 3.40
N LEU A 33 1.04 8.08 3.42
CA LEU A 33 1.14 6.73 3.96
C LEU A 33 2.19 5.90 3.19
N TRP A 34 2.19 6.02 1.86
CA TRP A 34 3.18 5.39 1.01
C TRP A 34 4.61 5.86 1.31
N GLN A 35 4.81 7.17 1.47
CA GLN A 35 6.10 7.75 1.81
C GLN A 35 6.61 7.16 3.14
N ARG A 36 5.75 7.11 4.16
CA ARG A 36 6.09 6.57 5.48
C ARG A 36 6.49 5.09 5.45
N ILE A 37 5.77 4.27 4.68
CA ILE A 37 6.11 2.84 4.54
C ILE A 37 7.46 2.68 3.82
N THR A 38 7.71 3.49 2.79
CA THR A 38 8.96 3.44 2.03
C THR A 38 10.16 3.85 2.89
N ASP A 39 10.01 4.93 3.66
CA ASP A 39 11.04 5.41 4.58
C ASP A 39 11.34 4.34 5.63
N GLU A 40 10.31 3.78 6.27
CA GLU A 40 10.48 2.74 7.29
C GLU A 40 11.23 1.50 6.74
N LEU A 41 10.94 1.09 5.51
CA LEU A 41 11.63 -0.03 4.85
C LEU A 41 13.09 0.29 4.51
N SER A 42 13.41 1.56 4.25
CA SER A 42 14.79 2.00 3.99
C SER A 42 15.66 1.98 5.26
N TYR A 43 15.05 2.21 6.43
CA TYR A 43 15.71 2.11 7.72
C TYR A 43 15.70 0.70 8.30
N PHE A 44 14.90 -0.21 7.75
CA PHE A 44 14.78 -1.57 8.27
C PHE A 44 15.94 -2.45 7.81
N HIS A 45 16.77 -2.87 8.77
CA HIS A 45 17.77 -3.89 8.53
C HIS A 45 17.11 -5.28 8.54
N PHE A 46 16.86 -5.84 7.37
CA PHE A 46 16.46 -7.24 7.28
C PHE A 46 17.60 -8.14 7.78
N TYR A 47 17.23 -9.30 8.32
CA TYR A 47 18.20 -10.33 8.70
C TYR A 47 19.15 -10.63 7.54
N HIS A 48 20.44 -10.79 7.87
CA HIS A 48 21.53 -11.08 6.92
C HIS A 48 21.91 -9.92 5.98
N ASN A 49 21.69 -8.66 6.38
CA ASN A 49 22.03 -7.46 5.59
C ASN A 49 21.38 -7.44 4.19
N ILE A 50 20.23 -8.09 4.04
CA ILE A 50 19.45 -8.02 2.82
C ILE A 50 18.78 -6.64 2.78
N THR A 51 18.98 -5.89 1.72
CA THR A 51 18.22 -4.66 1.45
C THR A 51 17.10 -4.98 0.49
N GLY A 52 15.87 -4.62 0.83
CA GLY A 52 14.69 -4.81 -0.01
C GLY A 52 14.08 -3.47 -0.41
N THR A 53 13.62 -3.37 -1.63
CA THR A 53 12.69 -2.32 -2.06
C THR A 53 11.34 -2.95 -2.38
N CYS A 54 10.29 -2.16 -2.36
CA CYS A 54 8.96 -2.59 -2.77
C CYS A 54 8.31 -1.53 -3.65
N SER A 55 7.57 -1.99 -4.65
CA SER A 55 6.73 -1.15 -5.48
C SER A 55 5.32 -1.15 -4.93
N PHE A 56 4.62 -0.03 -5.09
CA PHE A 56 3.23 0.12 -4.68
C PHE A 56 2.39 0.59 -5.85
N GLY A 57 1.18 0.04 -5.95
CA GLY A 57 0.17 0.50 -6.87
C GLY A 57 -0.97 1.11 -6.07
N LEU A 58 -1.38 2.32 -6.46
CA LEU A 58 -2.38 3.09 -5.74
C LEU A 58 -3.62 3.28 -6.61
N ALA A 59 -4.79 3.09 -6.03
CA ALA A 59 -6.07 3.34 -6.66
C ALA A 59 -7.06 3.89 -5.64
N LEU A 60 -7.77 4.95 -6.02
CA LEU A 60 -8.92 5.46 -5.27
C LEU A 60 -10.17 4.69 -5.70
N LEU A 61 -10.96 4.21 -4.74
CA LEU A 61 -12.23 3.54 -5.01
C LEU A 61 -13.24 4.57 -5.55
N GLY A 62 -13.77 4.34 -6.75
CA GLY A 62 -14.77 5.20 -7.36
C GLY A 62 -16.18 4.97 -6.81
N ASP A 63 -17.07 5.93 -7.04
CA ASP A 63 -18.49 5.81 -6.69
C ASP A 63 -19.12 4.58 -7.38
N ASN A 64 -19.76 3.71 -6.59
CA ASN A 64 -20.34 2.43 -7.01
C ASN A 64 -19.35 1.42 -7.63
N GLU A 65 -18.04 1.64 -7.50
CA GLU A 65 -17.06 0.67 -7.95
C GLU A 65 -16.99 -0.55 -7.01
N ARG A 66 -16.82 -1.75 -7.57
CA ARG A 66 -16.53 -2.94 -6.78
C ARG A 66 -15.10 -2.87 -6.27
N VAL A 67 -14.90 -3.17 -4.98
CA VAL A 67 -13.56 -3.24 -4.35
C VAL A 67 -12.57 -4.08 -5.16
N GLN A 68 -13.02 -5.21 -5.73
CA GLN A 68 -12.17 -6.06 -6.56
C GLN A 68 -11.62 -5.31 -7.79
N ALA A 69 -12.45 -4.54 -8.50
CA ALA A 69 -12.01 -3.77 -9.65
C ALA A 69 -11.00 -2.67 -9.25
N CYS A 70 -11.18 -2.06 -8.08
CA CYS A 70 -10.22 -1.11 -7.53
C CYS A 70 -8.87 -1.77 -7.21
N VAL A 71 -8.88 -2.98 -6.66
CA VAL A 71 -7.65 -3.75 -6.41
C VAL A 71 -6.95 -4.14 -7.71
N GLU A 72 -7.69 -4.51 -8.76
CA GLU A 72 -7.13 -4.81 -10.08
C GLU A 72 -6.49 -3.56 -10.74
N ARG A 73 -7.06 -2.37 -10.54
CA ARG A 73 -6.43 -1.10 -10.96
C ARG A 73 -5.16 -0.81 -10.17
N ALA A 74 -5.18 -1.01 -8.86
CA ALA A 74 -3.98 -0.88 -8.04
C ALA A 74 -2.88 -1.85 -8.48
N ASP A 75 -3.21 -3.12 -8.76
CA ASP A 75 -2.24 -4.09 -9.27
C ASP A 75 -1.70 -3.69 -10.64
N THR A 76 -2.55 -3.17 -11.53
CA THR A 76 -2.11 -2.65 -12.85
C THR A 76 -1.14 -1.48 -12.70
N ALA A 77 -1.38 -0.58 -11.74
CA ALA A 77 -0.50 0.56 -11.48
C ALA A 77 0.92 0.16 -11.04
N LEU A 78 1.11 -1.06 -10.48
CA LEU A 78 2.45 -1.59 -10.17
C LEU A 78 3.32 -1.84 -11.39
N TYR A 79 2.72 -2.12 -12.56
CA TYR A 79 3.46 -2.52 -13.77
C TYR A 79 3.75 -1.36 -14.72
N THR A 80 3.16 -0.20 -14.50
CA THR A 80 3.31 1.00 -15.34
C THR A 80 4.23 2.07 -14.74
N ASN A 81 4.89 1.78 -13.61
CA ASN A 81 5.81 2.69 -12.91
C ASN A 81 7.27 2.29 -13.15
#